data_AF-A0ABD2Y427-F1
#
_entry.id   AF-A0ABD2Y427-F1
#
_cell.length_a   1.000
_cell.length_b   1.000
_cell.length_c   1.000
_cell.angle_alpha   90.00
_cell.angle_beta   90.00
_cell.angle_gamma   90.00
#
_symmetry.space_group_name_H-M   'P 1'
#
loop_
_entity.id
_entity.type
_entity.pdbx_description
1 polymer ?
#
loop_
_entity_poly.entity_id
_entity_poly.type
_entity_poly.pdbx_seq_one_letter_code
_entity_poly.pdbx_strand_id
1 'polypeptide(L)'
;MESHENIDKMYFRFNDMVKDLEGLGKEYSLGEKNRKFLNALLKEWEPKSIAIEESKNLNSMPIDSLINSLTSFELKLKYKLQDEEAKGKRSIV
;
A
#
# COMPACT_ATOMS: atom_id res chain seq x y z
N MET A 1 5.05 7.54 0.59
CA MET A 1 4.14 7.37 1.73
C MET A 1 4.84 7.88 2.98
N GLU A 2 4.17 8.68 3.79
CA GLU A 2 4.73 9.14 5.09
C GLU A 2 4.56 8.05 6.17
N SER A 3 5.41 8.03 7.19
CA SER A 3 5.40 7.00 8.25
C SER A 3 4.08 6.89 9.04
N HIS A 4 3.28 7.95 9.09
CA HIS A 4 1.98 8.00 9.78
C HIS A 4 0.78 8.07 8.82
N GLU A 5 1.03 7.97 7.52
CA GLU A 5 -0.01 7.97 6.51
C GLU A 5 -0.60 6.56 6.38
N ASN A 6 -1.90 6.46 6.09
CA ASN A 6 -2.53 5.17 5.80
C ASN A 6 -2.63 4.92 4.30
N ILE A 7 -2.87 3.67 3.91
CA ILE A 7 -2.97 3.27 2.50
C ILE A 7 -4.00 4.09 1.73
N ASP A 8 -5.17 4.36 2.32
CA ASP A 8 -6.23 5.12 1.65
C ASP A 8 -5.78 6.56 1.33
N LYS A 9 -5.21 7.28 2.29
CA LYS A 9 -4.69 8.65 2.08
C LYS A 9 -3.55 8.68 1.07
N MET A 10 -2.64 7.72 1.16
CA MET A 10 -1.55 7.57 0.20
C MET A 10 -2.10 7.33 -1.23
N TYR A 11 -3.13 6.49 -1.36
CA TYR A 11 -3.80 6.25 -2.63
C TYR A 11 -4.48 7.50 -3.18
N PHE A 12 -5.21 8.26 -2.35
CA PHE A 12 -5.84 9.50 -2.80
C PHE A 12 -4.82 10.48 -3.40
N ARG A 13 -3.69 10.70 -2.71
CA ARG A 13 -2.60 11.55 -3.23
C ARG A 13 -1.98 11.01 -4.52
N PHE A 14 -1.77 9.70 -4.57
CA PHE A 14 -1.24 9.05 -5.78
C PHE A 14 -2.20 9.22 -6.96
N ASN A 15 -3.49 9.01 -6.75
CA ASN A 15 -4.52 9.14 -7.79
C ASN A 15 -4.66 10.58 -8.28
N ASP A 16 -4.58 11.56 -7.38
CA ASP A 16 -4.58 12.98 -7.74
C ASP A 16 -3.38 13.32 -8.64
N MET A 17 -2.17 12.89 -8.26
CA MET A 17 -0.97 13.05 -9.07
C MET A 17 -1.07 12.35 -10.44
N VAL A 18 -1.66 11.15 -10.49
CA VAL A 18 -1.89 10.44 -11.76
C VAL A 18 -2.85 11.21 -12.65
N LYS A 19 -3.94 11.75 -12.09
CA LYS A 19 -4.92 12.55 -12.84
C LYS A 19 -4.30 13.83 -13.39
N ASP A 20 -3.48 14.53 -12.60
CA ASP A 20 -2.76 15.72 -13.07
C ASP A 20 -1.86 15.39 -14.26
N LEU A 21 -1.11 14.28 -14.18
CA LEU A 21 -0.23 13.83 -15.26
C LEU A 21 -1.02 13.38 -16.50
N GLU A 22 -2.16 12.73 -16.32
CA GLU A 22 -3.08 12.39 -17.41
C GLU A 22 -3.64 13.64 -18.09
N GLY A 23 -3.96 14.69 -17.32
CA GLY A 23 -4.36 16.00 -17.84
C GLY A 23 -3.27 16.68 -18.68
N LEU A 24 -2.00 16.35 -18.43
CA LEU A 24 -0.85 16.79 -19.23
C LEU A 24 -0.55 15.89 -20.44
N GLY A 25 -1.42 14.92 -20.74
CA GLY A 25 -1.30 14.01 -21.88
C GLY A 25 -0.47 12.75 -21.61
N LYS A 26 -0.16 12.45 -20.34
CA LYS A 26 0.57 11.24 -19.98
C LYS A 26 -0.38 10.10 -19.61
N GLU A 27 -0.44 9.09 -20.45
CA GLU A 27 -1.26 7.91 -20.20
C GLU A 27 -0.50 6.87 -19.38
N TYR A 28 -1.22 6.19 -18.48
CA TYR A 28 -0.68 5.06 -17.73
C TYR A 28 -1.62 3.86 -17.87
N SER A 29 -1.06 2.71 -18.23
CA SER A 29 -1.78 1.45 -18.17
C SER A 29 -2.07 1.07 -16.71
N LEU A 30 -3.06 0.18 -16.51
CA LEU A 30 -3.41 -0.35 -15.18
C LEU A 30 -2.20 -0.96 -14.47
N GLY A 31 -1.38 -1.73 -15.20
CA GLY A 31 -0.16 -2.33 -14.68
C GLY A 31 0.87 -1.31 -14.23
N GLU A 32 1.06 -0.24 -14.99
CA GLU A 32 1.96 0.86 -14.61
C GLU A 32 1.45 1.61 -13.37
N LYS A 33 0.15 1.90 -13.30
CA LYS A 33 -0.45 2.52 -12.11
C LYS A 33 -0.24 1.65 -10.87
N ASN A 34 -0.53 0.34 -10.98
CA ASN A 34 -0.37 -0.61 -9.89
C ASN A 34 1.09 -0.74 -9.42
N ARG A 35 2.05 -0.90 -10.34
CA ARG A 35 3.49 -0.97 -10.02
C ARG A 35 3.99 0.32 -9.39
N LYS A 36 3.61 1.47 -9.95
CA LYS A 36 3.99 2.78 -9.40
C LYS A 36 3.41 3.00 -8.01
N PHE A 37 2.18 2.56 -7.77
CA PHE A 37 1.56 2.65 -6.46
C PHE A 37 2.31 1.79 -5.43
N LEU A 38 2.62 0.52 -5.77
CA LEU A 38 3.41 -0.36 -4.89
C LEU A 38 4.80 0.20 -4.60
N ASN A 39 5.47 0.79 -5.59
CA ASN A 39 6.77 1.42 -5.44
C ASN A 39 6.73 2.72 -4.61
N ALA A 40 5.57 3.34 -4.45
CA ALA A 40 5.41 4.57 -3.68
C ALA A 40 5.15 4.30 -2.17
N LEU A 41 4.98 3.03 -1.78
CA LEU A 41 4.86 2.59 -0.40
C LEU A 41 6.20 2.66 0.34
N LEU A 42 6.16 2.66 1.67
CA LEU A 42 7.37 2.63 2.50
C LEU A 42 8.14 1.32 2.30
N LYS A 43 9.47 1.34 2.56
CA LYS A 43 10.32 0.14 2.45
C LYS A 43 9.84 -1.05 3.28
N GLU A 44 9.17 -0.80 4.41
CA GLU A 44 8.60 -1.84 5.27
C GLU A 44 7.52 -2.68 4.56
N TRP A 45 6.96 -2.16 3.47
CA TRP A 45 5.98 -2.85 2.63
C TRP A 45 6.61 -3.64 1.49
N GLU A 46 7.92 -3.54 1.27
CA GLU A 46 8.65 -4.21 0.18
C GLU A 46 8.40 -5.73 0.13
N PRO A 47 8.46 -6.49 1.25
CA PRO A 47 8.16 -7.92 1.21
C PRO A 47 6.73 -8.21 0.75
N LYS A 48 5.78 -7.33 1.09
CA LYS A 48 4.38 -7.46 0.70
C LYS A 48 4.18 -7.09 -0.77
N SER A 49 4.84 -6.04 -1.24
CA SER A 49 4.84 -5.63 -2.66
C SER A 49 5.39 -6.74 -3.53
N ILE A 50 6.55 -7.33 -3.18
CA ILE A 50 7.15 -8.45 -3.91
C ILE A 50 6.19 -9.65 -3.96
N ALA A 51 5.61 -10.04 -2.82
CA ALA A 51 4.66 -11.17 -2.78
C ALA A 51 3.41 -10.92 -3.64
N ILE A 52 2.95 -9.67 -3.76
CA ILE A 52 1.83 -9.32 -4.66
C ILE A 52 2.29 -9.43 -6.13
N GLU A 53 3.47 -8.92 -6.47
CA GLU A 53 4.03 -9.01 -7.82
C GLU A 53 4.24 -10.45 -8.28
N GLU A 54 4.68 -11.34 -7.39
CA GLU A 54 4.91 -12.76 -7.69
C GLU A 54 3.61 -13.57 -7.79
N SER A 55 2.58 -13.21 -7.01
CA SER A 55 1.34 -14.00 -6.91
C SER A 55 0.18 -13.50 -7.78
N LYS A 56 0.22 -12.24 -8.23
CA LYS A 56 -0.87 -11.59 -8.97
C LYS A 56 -0.35 -10.90 -10.22
N ASN A 57 -1.13 -10.99 -11.29
CA ASN A 57 -0.86 -10.21 -12.49
C ASN A 57 -1.33 -8.76 -12.29
N LEU A 58 -0.38 -7.86 -12.04
CA LEU A 58 -0.67 -6.42 -11.86
C LEU A 58 -1.30 -5.77 -13.10
N ASN A 59 -1.15 -6.33 -14.29
CA ASN A 59 -1.71 -5.75 -15.51
C ASN A 59 -3.23 -5.98 -15.62
N SER A 60 -3.78 -6.97 -14.91
CA SER A 60 -5.20 -7.31 -14.92
C SER A 60 -5.91 -7.08 -13.58
N MET A 61 -5.15 -6.79 -12.52
CA MET A 61 -5.68 -6.57 -11.19
C MET A 61 -6.31 -5.16 -11.07
N PRO A 62 -7.61 -5.03 -10.74
CA PRO A 62 -8.20 -3.73 -10.47
C PRO A 62 -7.51 -3.04 -9.29
N ILE A 63 -7.30 -1.72 -9.41
CA ILE A 63 -6.62 -0.93 -8.36
C ILE A 63 -7.34 -1.01 -7.01
N ASP A 64 -8.68 -1.06 -7.00
CA ASP A 64 -9.46 -1.20 -5.76
C ASP A 64 -9.17 -2.54 -5.05
N SER A 65 -8.98 -3.61 -5.81
CA SER A 65 -8.57 -4.91 -5.25
C SER A 65 -7.19 -4.84 -4.61
N LEU A 66 -6.28 -4.07 -5.23
CA LEU A 66 -4.93 -3.87 -4.71
C LEU A 66 -4.96 -3.08 -3.40
N ILE A 67 -5.71 -1.98 -3.37
CA ILE A 67 -5.92 -1.14 -2.17
C ILE A 67 -6.52 -1.98 -1.05
N ASN A 68 -7.59 -2.73 -1.30
CA ASN A 68 -8.23 -3.58 -0.29
C ASN A 68 -7.27 -4.63 0.31
N SER A 69 -6.40 -5.23 -0.51
CA SER A 69 -5.38 -6.17 -0.07
C SER A 69 -4.35 -5.50 0.85
N LEU A 70 -3.92 -4.28 0.50
CA LEU A 70 -2.95 -3.50 1.27
C LEU A 70 -3.56 -2.98 2.58
N THR A 71 -4.78 -2.43 2.55
CA THR A 71 -5.50 -1.96 3.74
C THR A 71 -5.76 -3.10 4.73
N SER A 72 -6.10 -4.30 4.23
CA SER A 72 -6.23 -5.50 5.09
C SER A 72 -4.92 -5.89 5.77
N PHE A 73 -3.79 -5.72 5.08
CA PHE A 73 -2.47 -5.96 5.66
C PHE A 73 -2.09 -4.87 6.67
N GLU A 74 -2.41 -3.60 6.39
CA GLU A 74 -2.22 -2.48 7.32
C GLU A 74 -2.87 -2.74 8.67
N LEU A 75 -4.14 -3.18 8.65
CA LEU A 75 -4.89 -3.52 9.85
C LEU A 75 -4.22 -4.66 10.62
N LYS A 76 -3.81 -5.74 9.93
CA LYS A 76 -3.10 -6.86 10.56
C LYS A 76 -1.78 -6.42 11.20
N LEU A 77 -1.05 -5.51 10.57
CA LEU A 77 0.19 -4.97 11.10
C LEU A 77 -0.07 -4.16 12.38
N LYS A 78 -1.08 -3.27 12.35
CA LYS A 78 -1.52 -2.49 13.52
C LYS A 78 -1.92 -3.39 14.69
N TYR A 79 -2.70 -4.46 14.44
CA TYR A 79 -3.08 -5.41 15.49
C TYR A 79 -1.88 -6.15 16.08
N LYS A 80 -0.91 -6.56 15.25
CA LYS A 80 0.32 -7.20 15.74
C LYS A 80 1.14 -6.26 16.62
N LEU A 81 1.31 -5.01 16.22
CA LEU A 81 2.02 -4.01 17.02
C LEU A 81 1.34 -3.77 18.37
N GLN A 82 0.00 -3.70 18.40
CA GLN A 82 -0.76 -3.58 19.66
C GLN A 82 -0.61 -4.80 20.56
N ASP A 83 -0.60 -6.01 20.00
CA ASP A 83 -0.43 -7.25 20.78
C ASP A 83 0.98 -7.37 21.37
N GLU A 84 2.00 -7.00 20.60
CA GLU A 84 3.40 -6.95 21.06
C GLU A 84 3.61 -5.88 22.15
N GLU A 85 3.02 -4.68 22.01
CA GLU A 85 3.04 -3.65 23.07
C GLU A 85 2.30 -4.12 24.34
N ALA A 86 1.18 -4.83 24.19
CA ALA A 86 0.41 -5.35 25.32
C ALA A 86 1.15 -6.49 26.04
N LYS A 87 1.98 -7.28 25.34
CA LYS A 87 2.83 -8.31 25.93
C LYS A 87 4.07 -7.71 26.61
N GLY A 88 4.71 -6.71 26.01
CA GLY A 88 5.84 -6.01 26.60
C GLY A 88 5.51 -5.32 27.93
N LYS A 89 4.28 -4.78 28.07
CA LYS A 89 3.80 -4.15 29.32
C LYS A 89 3.53 -5.15 30.45
N ARG A 90 3.24 -6.43 30.16
CA ARG A 90 3.01 -7.46 31.19
C ARG A 90 4.30 -8.06 31.77
N SER A 91 5.45 -7.83 31.13
CA SER A 91 6.75 -8.30 31.64
C SER A 91 7.45 -7.28 32.55
N ILE A 92 6.87 -6.10 32.79
CA ILE A 92 7.43 -5.03 33.64
C ILE A 92 6.62 -4.86 34.95
N VAL A 93 5.68 -5.76 35.24
CA VAL A 93 4.93 -5.78 36.51
C VAL A 93 5.24 -7.06 37.27
#